data_AF-A0A9P6TRI4-F1
#
_entry.id   AF-A0A9P6TRI4-F1
#
_cell.length_a   1.000
_cell.length_b   1.000
_cell.length_c   1.000
_cell.angle_alpha   90.00
_cell.angle_beta   90.00
_cell.angle_gamma   90.00
#
_symmetry.space_group_name_H-M   'P 1'
#
loop_
_entity.id
_entity.type
_entity.pdbx_description
1 polymer ?
#
loop_
_entity_poly.entity_id
_entity_poly.type
_entity_poly.pdbx_seq_one_letter_code
_entity_poly.pdbx_strand_id
1 'polypeptide(L)'
;MSLRSFAQPAAHLRGALKIQTSRFGTLSLSQAALDNTTQNTFQVPCWLEPFLWAAPKKKTSHSKKRMRASNKGLPLKENVTECPACGNHKLLHHLCKHCYGDIKQKSKNELLQA
;
A
#
# COMPACT_ATOMS: atom_id res chain seq x y z
N MET A 1 -25.75 -35.82 -30.78
CA MET A 1 -25.64 -36.24 -29.36
C MET A 1 -25.39 -34.98 -28.54
N SER A 2 -26.37 -34.11 -28.27
CA SER A 2 -27.45 -34.27 -27.27
C SER A 2 -26.90 -34.84 -25.97
N LEU A 3 -26.86 -34.16 -24.81
CA LEU A 3 -27.86 -33.27 -24.24
C LEU A 3 -27.21 -32.19 -23.36
N ARG A 4 -27.78 -30.99 -23.43
CA ARG A 4 -27.69 -29.97 -22.37
C ARG A 4 -28.49 -30.48 -21.18
N SER A 5 -27.91 -30.42 -19.98
CA SER A 5 -28.68 -30.55 -18.75
C SER A 5 -28.85 -29.16 -18.14
N PHE A 6 -30.01 -28.60 -18.44
CA PHE A 6 -30.63 -27.48 -17.73
C PHE A 6 -31.17 -27.94 -16.37
N ALA A 7 -31.42 -26.93 -15.53
CA ALA A 7 -32.25 -26.92 -14.32
C ALA A 7 -31.56 -27.29 -13.00
N GLN A 8 -31.77 -26.60 -11.88
CA GLN A 8 -32.50 -25.36 -11.52
C GLN A 8 -32.06 -25.01 -10.08
N PRO A 9 -32.13 -23.75 -9.63
CA PRO A 9 -31.92 -23.38 -8.24
C PRO A 9 -33.24 -23.47 -7.47
N ALA A 10 -33.27 -24.18 -6.34
CA ALA A 10 -34.39 -24.13 -5.41
C ALA A 10 -33.93 -24.39 -3.98
N ALA A 11 -34.09 -23.38 -3.13
CA ALA A 11 -34.79 -23.44 -1.83
C ALA A 11 -34.28 -22.32 -0.93
N HIS A 12 -35.06 -21.26 -0.93
CA HIS A 12 -35.02 -20.15 -0.01
C HIS A 12 -35.45 -20.64 1.38
N LEU A 13 -34.52 -21.10 2.22
CA LEU A 13 -34.81 -21.39 3.62
C LEU A 13 -34.84 -20.08 4.40
N ARG A 14 -36.09 -19.66 4.67
CA ARG A 14 -36.46 -18.57 5.56
C ARG A 14 -35.95 -18.87 6.97
N GLY A 15 -34.95 -18.12 7.41
CA GLY A 15 -34.50 -18.09 8.80
C GLY A 15 -34.34 -16.64 9.24
N ALA A 16 -35.47 -15.96 9.48
CA ALA A 16 -35.47 -14.65 10.11
C ALA A 16 -35.14 -14.81 11.60
N LEU A 17 -33.84 -14.85 11.93
CA LEU A 17 -33.42 -14.58 13.30
C LEU A 17 -33.63 -13.08 13.56
N LYS A 18 -34.75 -12.76 14.20
CA LYS A 18 -35.05 -11.44 14.74
C LYS A 18 -34.04 -11.13 15.83
N ILE A 19 -32.93 -10.49 15.48
CA ILE A 19 -32.07 -9.84 16.45
C ILE A 19 -32.86 -8.62 16.95
N GLN A 20 -33.42 -8.74 18.16
CA GLN A 20 -34.03 -7.61 18.84
C GLN A 20 -32.93 -6.61 19.21
N THR A 21 -32.69 -5.61 18.37
CA THR A 21 -31.83 -4.47 18.72
C THR A 21 -32.65 -3.46 19.51
N SER A 22 -33.04 -3.81 20.74
CA SER A 22 -33.66 -2.86 21.67
C SER A 22 -32.59 -2.00 22.34
N ARG A 23 -31.92 -1.10 21.60
CA ARG A 23 -30.94 -0.17 22.20
C ARG A 23 -30.82 1.19 21.52
N PHE A 24 -31.86 1.67 20.85
CA PHE A 24 -31.99 3.11 20.65
C PHE A 24 -32.85 3.67 21.78
N GLY A 25 -32.22 3.83 22.95
CA GLY A 25 -32.76 4.65 24.03
C GLY A 25 -32.85 6.09 23.55
N THR A 26 -33.99 6.71 23.84
CA THR A 26 -34.25 8.13 23.62
C THR A 26 -33.18 8.97 24.32
N LEU A 27 -32.45 9.79 23.58
CA LEU A 27 -31.57 10.81 24.15
C LEU A 27 -32.46 11.95 24.68
N SER A 28 -32.74 11.92 25.99
CA SER A 28 -33.20 13.10 26.70
C SER A 28 -32.02 14.06 26.81
N LEU A 29 -32.06 15.13 26.03
CA LEU A 29 -31.12 16.25 26.10
C LEU A 29 -31.39 17.01 27.41
N SER A 30 -30.73 16.63 28.50
CA SER A 30 -30.63 17.48 29.69
C SER A 30 -29.25 18.12 29.70
N GLN A 31 -29.21 19.35 29.23
CA GLN A 31 -28.06 20.22 29.30
C GLN A 31 -27.99 20.76 30.73
N ALA A 32 -26.94 20.40 31.47
CA ALA A 32 -26.61 21.02 32.74
C ALA A 32 -25.10 21.25 32.80
N ALA A 33 -24.78 22.46 33.27
CA ALA A 33 -23.53 23.19 33.13
C ALA A 33 -22.33 22.62 33.93
N LEU A 34 -21.12 22.94 33.44
CA LEU A 34 -19.95 23.52 34.15
C LEU A 34 -19.87 23.22 35.68
N ASP A 35 -18.77 22.76 36.30
CA ASP A 35 -17.39 23.21 36.14
C ASP A 35 -16.42 22.48 37.10
N ASN A 36 -15.15 22.40 36.68
CA ASN A 36 -13.90 22.49 37.46
C ASN A 36 -13.24 21.29 38.20
N THR A 37 -11.96 21.13 37.82
CA THR A 37 -10.79 20.72 38.63
C THR A 37 -10.64 19.25 39.02
N THR A 38 -9.90 18.51 38.21
CA THR A 38 -8.99 17.46 38.71
C THR A 38 -7.63 17.60 38.02
N GLN A 39 -6.62 17.97 38.81
CA GLN A 39 -5.22 18.05 38.41
C GLN A 39 -4.68 16.63 38.17
N ASN A 40 -4.77 16.15 36.93
CA ASN A 40 -4.00 14.98 36.45
C ASN A 40 -4.02 14.91 34.91
N THR A 41 -3.88 16.06 34.25
CA THR A 41 -3.71 16.05 32.80
C THR A 41 -2.24 15.85 32.49
N PHE A 42 -1.84 14.60 32.22
CA PHE A 42 -0.79 14.34 31.24
C PHE A 42 -1.26 15.01 29.94
N GLN A 43 -0.96 16.30 29.79
CA GLN A 43 -1.32 17.09 28.62
C GLN A 43 -0.43 16.57 27.49
N VAL A 44 -0.93 15.54 26.81
CA VAL A 44 -0.38 15.08 25.54
C VAL A 44 -0.38 16.31 24.65
N PRO A 45 0.78 16.80 24.19
CA PRO A 45 0.80 17.99 23.37
C PRO A 45 -0.03 17.73 22.11
N CYS A 46 -0.73 18.75 21.61
CA CYS A 46 -1.70 18.63 20.53
C CYS A 46 -1.16 17.90 19.28
N TRP A 47 0.16 17.97 19.03
CA TRP A 47 0.81 17.26 17.92
C TRP A 47 0.95 15.74 18.12
N LEU A 48 0.78 15.24 19.35
CA LEU A 48 0.93 13.83 19.74
C LEU A 48 -0.41 13.12 19.95
N GLU A 49 -1.52 13.85 20.10
CA GLU A 49 -2.89 13.30 20.22
C GLU A 49 -3.31 12.35 19.07
N PRO A 50 -3.11 12.67 17.78
CA PRO A 50 -3.54 11.78 16.69
C PRO A 50 -2.70 10.49 16.60
N PHE A 51 -1.45 10.51 17.07
CA PHE A 51 -0.58 9.32 17.09
C PHE A 51 -1.01 8.29 18.13
N LEU A 52 -1.49 8.73 19.31
CA LEU A 52 -2.00 7.82 20.34
C LEU A 52 -3.30 7.14 19.92
N TRP A 53 -4.14 7.82 19.14
CA TRP A 53 -5.44 7.29 18.71
C TRP A 53 -5.37 6.55 17.37
N ALA A 54 -4.43 6.86 16.48
CA ALA A 54 -4.24 6.21 15.19
C ALA A 54 -3.36 4.94 15.26
N ALA A 55 -3.55 4.10 16.28
CA ALA A 55 -2.90 2.80 16.37
C ALA A 55 -3.70 1.72 15.62
N PRO A 56 -3.07 0.78 14.90
CA PRO A 56 -3.77 -0.33 14.27
C PRO A 56 -4.44 -1.19 15.34
N LYS A 57 -5.78 -1.27 15.30
CA LYS A 57 -6.55 -2.01 16.32
C LYS A 57 -6.17 -3.50 16.40
N LYS A 58 -5.76 -4.10 15.28
CA LYS A 58 -5.42 -5.53 15.15
C LYS A 58 -4.30 -5.75 14.14
N LYS A 59 -3.49 -6.78 14.39
CA LYS A 59 -2.48 -7.28 13.43
C LYS A 59 -3.17 -7.78 12.16
N THR A 60 -2.62 -7.44 11.00
CA THR A 60 -3.14 -7.93 9.72
C THR A 60 -2.79 -9.40 9.51
N SER A 61 -3.73 -10.20 8.99
CA SER A 61 -3.46 -11.61 8.66
C SER A 61 -2.45 -11.75 7.53
N HIS A 62 -1.78 -12.92 7.47
CA HIS A 62 -0.79 -13.23 6.43
C HIS A 62 -1.39 -13.12 5.01
N SER A 63 -2.62 -13.63 4.82
CA SER A 63 -3.34 -13.54 3.53
C SER A 63 -3.59 -12.09 3.10
N LYS A 64 -4.08 -11.22 4.01
CA LYS A 64 -4.32 -9.79 3.72
C LYS A 64 -3.01 -9.05 3.40
N LYS A 65 -1.92 -9.38 4.09
CA LYS A 65 -0.59 -8.80 3.80
C LYS A 65 -0.10 -9.22 2.41
N ARG A 66 -0.22 -10.52 2.06
CA ARG A 66 0.20 -11.06 0.76
C ARG A 66 -0.59 -10.48 -0.40
N MET A 67 -1.92 -10.38 -0.27
CA MET A 67 -2.79 -9.76 -1.29
C MET A 67 -2.44 -8.29 -1.54
N ARG A 68 -2.03 -7.53 -0.53
CA ARG A 68 -1.57 -6.14 -0.74
C ARG A 68 -0.18 -6.05 -1.37
N ALA A 69 0.65 -7.08 -1.22
CA ALA A 69 2.00 -7.13 -1.76
C ALA A 69 2.06 -7.64 -3.20
N SER A 70 1.05 -8.41 -3.66
CA SER A 70 1.04 -9.00 -5.01
C SER A 70 1.10 -7.96 -6.11
N ASN A 71 0.54 -6.77 -5.88
CA ASN A 71 0.47 -5.71 -6.90
C ASN A 71 1.76 -4.89 -7.00
N LYS A 72 2.80 -5.25 -6.22
CA LYS A 72 4.09 -4.52 -6.13
C LYS A 72 5.24 -5.27 -6.81
N GLY A 73 4.93 -6.14 -7.78
CA GLY A 73 5.95 -6.86 -8.55
C GLY A 73 6.81 -5.92 -9.41
N LEU A 74 8.05 -6.34 -9.71
CA LEU A 74 8.91 -5.63 -10.65
C LEU A 74 8.33 -5.77 -12.07
N PRO A 75 7.99 -4.68 -12.77
CA PRO A 75 7.55 -4.76 -14.15
C PRO A 75 8.69 -5.24 -15.07
N LEU A 76 8.35 -6.01 -16.10
CA LEU A 76 9.30 -6.40 -17.14
C LEU A 76 9.78 -5.15 -17.89
N LYS A 77 11.10 -5.04 -18.09
CA LYS A 77 11.70 -3.91 -18.80
C LYS A 77 12.16 -4.38 -20.18
N GLU A 78 11.46 -3.94 -21.22
CA GLU A 78 11.78 -4.23 -22.62
C GLU A 78 12.82 -3.26 -23.20
N ASN A 79 13.16 -2.21 -22.46
CA ASN A 79 13.99 -1.10 -22.93
C ASN A 79 15.50 -1.39 -22.86
N VAL A 80 15.90 -2.66 -22.93
CA VAL A 80 17.30 -3.08 -22.88
C VAL A 80 17.73 -3.44 -24.30
N THR A 81 18.73 -2.72 -24.81
CA THR A 81 19.29 -2.91 -26.16
C THR A 81 20.79 -3.05 -26.11
N GLU A 82 21.38 -3.66 -27.13
CA GLU A 82 22.83 -3.79 -27.24
C GLU A 82 23.50 -2.45 -27.62
N CYS A 83 24.72 -2.24 -27.13
CA CYS A 83 25.52 -1.08 -27.48
C CYS A 83 26.23 -1.30 -28.83
N PRO A 84 26.15 -0.36 -29.79
CA PRO A 84 26.76 -0.54 -31.11
C PRO A 84 28.30 -0.55 -31.08
N ALA A 85 28.93 -0.02 -30.03
CA ALA A 85 30.39 0.06 -29.93
C ALA A 85 31.02 -1.15 -29.23
N CYS A 86 30.39 -1.65 -28.16
CA CYS A 86 30.98 -2.69 -27.30
C CYS A 86 30.13 -3.95 -27.16
N GLY A 87 28.93 -4.01 -27.73
CA GLY A 87 28.01 -5.15 -27.62
C GLY A 87 27.34 -5.32 -26.25
N ASN A 88 27.76 -4.58 -25.21
CA ASN A 88 27.14 -4.69 -23.89
C ASN A 88 25.71 -4.13 -23.88
N HIS A 89 24.85 -4.73 -23.04
CA HIS A 89 23.49 -4.27 -22.81
C HIS A 89 23.46 -2.87 -22.18
N LYS A 90 22.66 -1.98 -22.76
CA LYS A 90 22.38 -0.63 -22.26
C LYS A 90 20.87 -0.36 -22.28
N LEU A 91 20.44 0.68 -21.59
CA LEU A 91 19.06 1.15 -21.67
C LEU A 91 18.85 1.99 -22.93
N LEU A 92 17.64 1.94 -23.50
CA LEU A 92 17.21 2.83 -24.58
C LEU A 92 17.36 4.31 -24.16
N HIS A 93 17.89 5.14 -25.07
CA HIS A 93 18.19 6.57 -24.85
C HIS A 93 19.27 6.90 -23.81
N HIS A 94 19.90 5.90 -23.19
CA HIS A 94 21.01 6.12 -22.28
C HIS A 94 22.36 5.80 -22.94
N LEU A 95 23.39 6.54 -22.54
CA LEU A 95 24.77 6.25 -22.92
C LEU A 95 25.23 4.94 -22.27
N CYS A 96 26.06 4.18 -22.96
CA CYS A 96 26.62 2.94 -22.41
C CYS A 96 27.58 3.27 -21.26
N LYS A 97 27.35 2.70 -20.08
CA LYS A 97 28.18 2.92 -18.89
C LYS A 97 29.63 2.47 -19.10
N HIS A 98 29.83 1.38 -19.83
CA HIS A 98 31.17 0.84 -20.11
C HIS A 98 31.95 1.78 -21.03
N CYS A 99 31.42 2.08 -22.22
CA CYS A 99 32.10 2.97 -23.18
C CYS A 99 32.36 4.36 -22.58
N TYR A 100 31.40 4.91 -21.82
CA TYR A 100 31.57 6.19 -21.17
C TYR A 100 32.69 6.16 -20.11
N GLY A 101 32.78 5.07 -19.35
CA GLY A 101 33.86 4.85 -18.39
C GLY A 101 35.22 4.86 -19.07
N ASP A 102 35.38 4.10 -20.15
CA ASP A 102 36.65 3.99 -20.87
C ASP A 102 37.08 5.33 -21.47
N ILE A 103 36.15 6.05 -22.12
CA ILE A 103 36.42 7.37 -22.70
C ILE A 103 36.83 8.35 -21.60
N LYS A 104 36.11 8.36 -20.47
CA LYS A 104 36.41 9.25 -19.34
C LYS A 104 37.79 8.98 -18.73
N GLN A 105 38.21 7.71 -18.65
CA GLN A 105 39.55 7.38 -18.15
C GLN A 105 40.63 7.81 -19.14
N LYS A 106 40.43 7.55 -20.44
CA LYS A 106 41.35 8.00 -21.50
C LYS A 106 41.54 9.52 -21.46
N SER A 107 40.44 10.27 -21.45
CA SER A 107 40.51 11.75 -21.38
C SER A 107 41.20 12.24 -20.10
N LYS A 108 40.99 11.55 -18.96
CA LYS A 108 41.67 11.91 -17.72
C LYS A 108 43.17 11.66 -17.81
N ASN A 109 43.59 10.53 -18.36
CA ASN A 109 45.00 10.19 -18.51
C ASN A 109 45.71 11.15 -19.46
N GLU A 110 45.07 11.53 -20.56
CA GLU A 110 45.59 12.53 -21.51
C GLU A 110 45.79 13.90 -20.82
N LEU A 111 44.83 14.34 -19.99
CA LEU A 111 44.94 15.57 -19.22
C LEU A 111 46.02 15.53 -18.12
N LEU A 112 46.33 14.35 -17.59
CA LEU A 112 47.40 14.18 -16.60
C LEU A 112 48.80 14.07 -17.23
N GLN A 113 48.85 13.77 -18.53
CA GLN A 113 50.09 13.65 -19.31
C GLN A 113 50.49 14.96 -19.99
N ALA A 114 49.58 15.94 -20.06
CA ALA A 114 49.82 17.30 -20.54
C ALA A 114 50.24 18.23 -19.39
#